data_AF-G5NK28-F1
#
_entry.id   AF-G5NK28-F1
#
_cell.length_a   1.000
_cell.length_b   1.000
_cell.length_c   1.000
_cell.angle_alpha   90.00
_cell.angle_beta   90.00
_cell.angle_gamma   90.00
#
_symmetry.space_group_name_H-M   'P 1'
#
loop_
_entity.id
_entity.type
_entity.pdbx_description
1 polymer ?
#
loop_
_entity_poly.entity_id
_entity_poly.type
_entity_poly.pdbx_seq_one_letter_code
_entity_poly.pdbx_strand_id
1 'polypeptide(L)'
;MSMALTAPPGRKRFLIVACLFIGIFIAYLDRVNVSVLAANEPFLAYMGIEGMPLQIGMMMTVFLAAYGIANVVLSPLGDYLGPRKAMMLCILIWTIALMIGGVATSFALIIICRILLGIGEGFYYPLQSVFIKNWFPKQERGRANAAWIVGQSVAPAIAMPFFTWWIGTHGWRSNFFLCAALGLIPLWLLWRYVADKPEQHKSISEQELAYIKAGQETESAGNSESFMLRVKPVITNYSYWLLVLWYLCLQCLYWGMITWLPTYLKSARGFSWAEMGWLASLPFVLSIFAKAAAGVFVDKIGRSALFRWRQYLFRYHNRT
;
A
#
# COMPACT_ATOMS: atom_id res chain seq x y z
N MET A 1 16.79 -24.34 -29.80
CA MET A 1 18.14 -24.41 -29.19
C MET A 1 18.11 -23.53 -27.94
N SER A 2 17.71 -24.10 -26.80
CA SER A 2 17.54 -23.37 -25.54
C SER A 2 18.90 -23.18 -24.89
N MET A 3 19.45 -21.97 -24.95
CA MET A 3 20.62 -21.63 -24.17
C MET A 3 20.19 -21.55 -22.71
N ALA A 4 20.46 -22.62 -21.95
CA ALA A 4 20.26 -22.64 -20.52
C ALA A 4 21.12 -21.53 -19.91
N LEU A 5 20.48 -20.60 -19.20
CA LEU A 5 21.15 -19.60 -18.38
C LEU A 5 21.90 -20.36 -17.26
N THR A 6 23.19 -20.63 -17.44
CA THR A 6 24.01 -21.45 -16.53
C THR A 6 24.46 -20.70 -15.26
N ALA A 7 24.31 -19.38 -15.21
CA ALA A 7 24.57 -18.56 -14.02
C ALA A 7 23.24 -18.03 -13.46
N PRO A 8 23.07 -17.97 -12.12
CA PRO A 8 21.86 -17.41 -11.53
C PRO A 8 21.72 -15.95 -11.99
N PRO A 9 20.52 -15.52 -12.44
CA PRO A 9 20.33 -14.14 -12.85
C PRO A 9 20.69 -13.20 -11.69
N GLY A 10 21.21 -12.02 -12.02
CA GLY A 10 21.55 -10.98 -11.06
C GLY A 10 20.43 -10.67 -10.06
N ARG A 11 20.78 -9.98 -8.97
CA ARG A 11 19.87 -9.73 -7.82
C ARG A 11 19.29 -8.32 -7.81
N LYS A 12 19.45 -7.52 -8.86
CA LYS A 12 19.05 -6.10 -8.85
C LYS A 12 17.54 -5.91 -8.76
N ARG A 13 16.75 -6.82 -9.34
CA ARG A 13 15.28 -6.80 -9.22
C ARG A 13 14.79 -6.88 -7.77
N PHE A 14 15.50 -7.59 -6.89
CA PHE A 14 15.13 -7.68 -5.47
C PHE A 14 15.42 -6.40 -4.68
N LEU A 15 16.44 -5.62 -5.10
CA LEU A 15 16.68 -4.29 -4.51
C LEU A 15 15.49 -3.36 -4.75
N ILE A 16 14.84 -3.47 -5.91
CA ILE A 16 13.65 -2.68 -6.24
C ILE A 16 12.50 -3.07 -5.32
N VAL A 17 12.26 -4.37 -5.10
CA VAL A 17 11.25 -4.83 -4.15
C VAL A 17 11.50 -4.27 -2.75
N ALA A 18 12.76 -4.22 -2.30
CA ALA A 18 13.10 -3.59 -1.01
C ALA A 18 12.79 -2.09 -1.01
N CYS A 19 13.08 -1.35 -2.09
CA CYS A 19 12.73 0.07 -2.21
C CYS A 19 11.20 0.28 -2.19
N LEU A 20 10.44 -0.55 -2.91
CA LEU A 20 8.98 -0.51 -2.93
C LEU A 20 8.38 -0.84 -1.55
N PHE A 21 8.95 -1.83 -0.86
CA PHE A 21 8.61 -2.18 0.52
C PHE A 21 8.83 -1.01 1.48
N ILE A 22 9.99 -0.36 1.44
CA ILE A 22 10.29 0.79 2.31
C ILE A 22 9.30 1.92 2.06
N GLY A 23 9.00 2.22 0.79
CA GLY A 23 8.09 3.29 0.47
C GLY A 23 6.63 2.99 0.85
N ILE A 24 6.14 1.76 0.68
CA ILE A 24 4.79 1.42 1.16
C ILE A 24 4.75 1.38 2.69
N PHE A 25 5.81 0.88 3.33
CA PHE A 25 5.92 0.88 4.79
C PHE A 25 5.77 2.30 5.34
N ILE A 26 6.50 3.27 4.79
CA ILE A 26 6.42 4.68 5.21
C ILE A 26 5.04 5.29 4.94
N ALA A 27 4.45 5.06 3.76
CA ALA A 27 3.08 5.52 3.48
C ALA A 27 2.06 4.99 4.50
N TYR A 28 2.24 3.77 5.02
CA TYR A 28 1.40 3.25 6.09
C TYR A 28 1.73 3.79 7.48
N LEU A 29 2.97 4.25 7.74
CA LEU A 29 3.27 5.01 8.96
C LEU A 29 2.41 6.27 8.99
N ASP A 30 2.30 7.01 7.88
CA ASP A 30 1.56 8.28 7.83
C ASP A 30 0.06 8.09 8.13
N ARG A 31 -0.50 6.93 7.78
CA ARG A 31 -1.87 6.54 8.14
C ARG A 31 -2.03 6.25 9.63
N VAL A 32 -1.00 5.67 10.25
CA VAL A 32 -0.98 5.41 11.68
C VAL A 32 -0.81 6.69 12.48
N ASN A 33 -0.03 7.65 11.97
CA ASN A 33 0.15 8.97 12.59
C ASN A 33 -1.21 9.61 12.92
N VAL A 34 -2.10 9.73 11.94
CA VAL A 34 -3.42 10.34 12.15
C VAL A 34 -4.29 9.53 13.13
N SER A 35 -4.18 8.19 13.12
CA SER A 35 -4.96 7.32 14.00
C SER A 35 -4.54 7.45 15.47
N VAL A 36 -3.23 7.56 15.73
CA VAL A 36 -2.72 7.81 17.09
C VAL A 36 -3.05 9.23 17.53
N LEU A 37 -2.96 10.22 16.63
CA LEU A 37 -3.37 11.61 16.92
C LEU A 37 -4.85 11.75 17.26
N ALA A 38 -5.71 10.94 16.64
CA ALA A 38 -7.15 10.91 16.96
C ALA A 38 -7.45 10.44 18.40
N ALA A 39 -6.47 9.86 19.10
CA ALA A 39 -6.55 9.51 20.52
C ALA A 39 -5.75 10.49 21.42
N ASN A 40 -5.06 11.48 20.85
CA ASN A 40 -4.19 12.38 21.59
C ASN A 40 -4.94 13.63 22.09
N GLU A 41 -5.28 13.67 23.38
CA GLU A 41 -6.00 14.80 24.00
C GLU A 41 -5.32 16.16 23.76
N PRO A 42 -3.99 16.34 23.94
CA PRO A 42 -3.35 17.62 23.65
C PRO A 42 -3.54 18.12 22.22
N PHE A 43 -3.51 17.22 21.24
CA PHE A 43 -3.80 17.55 19.84
C PHE A 43 -5.26 17.95 19.65
N LEU A 44 -6.20 17.16 20.17
CA LEU A 44 -7.64 17.42 20.04
C LEU A 44 -8.03 18.76 20.67
N ALA A 45 -7.53 19.04 21.87
CA ALA A 45 -7.75 20.29 22.58
C ALA A 45 -7.14 21.48 21.82
N TYR A 46 -5.90 21.36 21.34
CA TYR A 46 -5.23 22.43 20.58
C TYR A 46 -5.99 22.76 19.28
N MET A 47 -6.53 21.74 18.60
CA MET A 47 -7.30 21.93 17.36
C MET A 47 -8.75 22.38 17.60
N GLY A 48 -9.21 22.42 18.86
CA GLY A 48 -10.58 22.78 19.21
C GLY A 48 -11.62 21.72 18.81
N ILE A 49 -11.20 20.45 18.71
CA ILE A 49 -12.03 19.33 18.22
C ILE A 49 -12.25 18.24 19.29
N GLU A 50 -11.86 18.51 20.53
CA GLU A 50 -12.08 17.61 21.66
C GLU A 50 -13.58 17.32 21.83
N GLY A 51 -13.93 16.04 21.98
CA GLY A 51 -15.32 15.62 22.08
C GLY A 51 -16.15 15.80 20.80
N MET A 52 -15.53 16.01 19.63
CA MET A 52 -16.21 16.15 18.34
C MET A 52 -15.92 14.96 17.39
N PRO A 53 -16.58 13.79 17.56
CA PRO A 53 -16.34 12.59 16.74
C PRO A 53 -16.46 12.81 15.24
N LEU A 54 -17.35 13.72 14.81
CA LEU A 54 -17.56 14.04 13.40
C LEU A 54 -16.30 14.65 12.78
N GLN A 55 -15.63 15.57 13.49
CA GLN A 55 -14.40 16.21 13.00
C GLN A 55 -13.21 15.23 13.02
N ILE A 56 -13.10 14.41 14.07
CA ILE A 56 -12.10 13.34 14.13
C ILE A 56 -12.27 12.36 12.95
N GLY A 57 -13.51 11.94 12.69
CA GLY A 57 -13.84 11.09 11.54
C GLY A 57 -13.56 11.77 10.20
N MET A 58 -13.79 13.08 10.09
CA MET A 58 -13.53 13.86 8.88
C MET A 58 -12.06 13.78 8.45
N MET A 59 -11.10 13.81 9.39
CA MET A 59 -9.66 13.67 9.09
C MET A 59 -9.32 12.36 8.35
N MET A 60 -10.07 11.29 8.65
CA MET A 60 -9.92 9.98 7.99
C MET A 60 -10.63 9.97 6.64
N THR A 61 -11.86 10.46 6.60
CA THR A 61 -12.73 10.43 5.41
C THR A 61 -12.19 11.29 4.27
N VAL A 62 -11.75 12.52 4.54
CA VAL A 62 -11.25 13.43 3.48
C VAL A 62 -9.99 12.88 2.81
N PHE A 63 -9.13 12.21 3.58
CA PHE A 63 -7.97 11.52 3.05
C PHE A 63 -8.38 10.34 2.17
N LEU A 64 -9.30 9.48 2.63
CA LEU A 64 -9.75 8.32 1.84
C LEU A 64 -10.46 8.73 0.56
N ALA A 65 -11.27 9.79 0.60
CA ALA A 65 -11.94 10.36 -0.56
C ALA A 65 -10.93 10.90 -1.58
N ALA A 66 -9.98 11.74 -1.12
CA ALA A 66 -8.92 12.28 -1.96
C ALA A 66 -8.03 11.17 -2.55
N TYR A 67 -7.70 10.16 -1.74
CA TYR A 67 -6.95 8.96 -2.16
C TYR A 67 -7.68 8.20 -3.26
N GLY A 68 -8.97 7.92 -3.10
CA GLY A 68 -9.76 7.19 -4.09
C GLY A 68 -9.87 7.95 -5.42
N ILE A 69 -10.17 9.25 -5.36
CA ILE A 69 -10.26 10.10 -6.55
C ILE A 69 -8.90 10.16 -7.26
N ALA A 70 -7.81 10.42 -6.52
CA ALA A 70 -6.47 10.47 -7.08
C ALA A 70 -6.04 9.13 -7.68
N ASN A 71 -6.41 8.00 -7.07
CA ASN A 71 -6.14 6.68 -7.63
C ASN A 71 -6.76 6.52 -9.02
N VAL A 72 -8.01 6.93 -9.21
CA VAL A 72 -8.70 6.79 -10.51
C VAL A 72 -8.17 7.81 -11.53
N VAL A 73 -8.02 9.07 -11.12
CA VAL A 73 -7.74 10.18 -12.04
C VAL A 73 -6.25 10.31 -12.37
N LEU A 74 -5.36 10.08 -11.41
CA LEU A 74 -3.92 10.33 -11.54
C LEU A 74 -3.10 9.07 -11.86
N SER A 75 -3.66 7.86 -11.79
CA SER A 75 -2.93 6.65 -12.19
C SER A 75 -2.36 6.68 -13.61
N PRO A 76 -3.06 7.21 -14.63
CA PRO A 76 -2.50 7.34 -15.99
C PRO A 76 -1.25 8.22 -16.09
N LEU A 77 -1.01 9.09 -15.09
CA LEU A 77 0.18 9.95 -15.06
C LEU A 77 1.49 9.14 -15.07
N GLY A 78 1.46 7.90 -14.56
CA GLY A 78 2.59 6.97 -14.61
C GLY A 78 3.00 6.57 -16.02
N ASP A 79 2.05 6.52 -16.95
CA ASP A 79 2.31 6.16 -18.35
C ASP A 79 3.00 7.32 -19.10
N TYR A 80 2.72 8.57 -18.72
CA TYR A 80 3.30 9.77 -19.34
C TYR A 80 4.66 10.16 -18.74
N LEU A 81 4.78 10.18 -17.41
CA LEU A 81 6.00 10.63 -16.72
C LEU A 81 7.03 9.52 -16.51
N GLY A 82 6.61 8.26 -16.64
CA GLY A 82 7.34 7.09 -16.16
C GLY A 82 7.09 6.84 -14.66
N PRO A 83 7.05 5.57 -14.24
CA PRO A 83 6.63 5.20 -12.88
C PRO A 83 7.56 5.75 -11.80
N ARG A 84 8.87 5.90 -12.04
CA ARG A 84 9.84 6.46 -11.10
C ARG A 84 9.53 7.90 -10.76
N LYS A 85 9.41 8.75 -11.79
CA LYS A 85 9.17 10.19 -11.59
C LYS A 85 7.79 10.42 -10.98
N ALA A 86 6.79 9.65 -11.40
CA ALA A 86 5.46 9.70 -10.82
C ALA A 86 5.46 9.31 -9.33
N MET A 87 6.17 8.24 -8.93
CA MET A 87 6.33 7.86 -7.52
C MET A 87 7.11 8.90 -6.72
N MET A 88 8.16 9.50 -7.29
CA MET A 88 8.88 10.60 -6.62
C MET A 88 7.98 11.81 -6.39
N LEU A 89 7.10 12.13 -7.34
CA LEU A 89 6.10 13.19 -7.20
C LEU A 89 5.10 12.88 -6.08
N CYS A 90 4.60 11.64 -5.99
CA CYS A 90 3.76 11.20 -4.87
C CYS A 90 4.44 11.49 -3.52
N ILE A 91 5.71 11.07 -3.40
CA ILE A 91 6.48 11.22 -2.17
C ILE A 91 6.70 12.68 -1.82
N LEU A 92 6.99 13.52 -2.82
CA LEU A 92 7.15 14.94 -2.61
C LEU A 92 5.86 15.59 -2.12
N ILE A 93 4.72 15.29 -2.75
CA ILE A 93 3.41 15.82 -2.36
C ILE A 93 3.07 15.38 -0.93
N TRP A 94 3.24 14.10 -0.60
CA TRP A 94 2.93 13.61 0.74
C TRP A 94 3.86 14.23 1.80
N THR A 95 5.14 14.44 1.45
CA THR A 95 6.13 14.99 2.38
C THR A 95 5.82 16.45 2.70
N ILE A 96 5.47 17.24 1.67
CA ILE A 96 4.99 18.61 1.84
C ILE A 96 3.71 18.64 2.69
N ALA A 97 2.78 17.72 2.45
CA ALA A 97 1.55 17.62 3.24
C ALA A 97 1.84 17.40 4.73
N LEU A 98 2.81 16.53 5.06
CA LEU A 98 3.23 16.28 6.44
C LEU A 98 3.90 17.51 7.08
N MET A 99 4.73 18.23 6.32
CA MET A 99 5.33 19.49 6.80
C MET A 99 4.25 20.53 7.14
N ILE A 100 3.21 20.65 6.30
CA ILE A 100 2.03 21.50 6.57
C ILE A 100 1.34 21.06 7.87
N GLY A 101 1.16 19.75 8.07
CA GLY A 101 0.60 19.20 9.31
C GLY A 101 1.42 19.53 10.56
N GLY A 102 2.75 19.51 10.46
CA GLY A 102 3.65 19.82 11.57
C GLY A 102 3.60 21.28 12.02
N VAL A 103 3.38 22.21 11.08
CA VAL A 103 3.20 23.65 11.38
C VAL A 103 1.74 24.06 11.56
N ALA A 104 0.81 23.11 11.54
CA ALA A 104 -0.61 23.41 11.61
C ALA A 104 -0.98 24.12 12.93
N THR A 105 -1.68 25.24 12.79
CA THR A 105 -2.23 26.03 13.89
C THR A 105 -3.74 25.92 14.00
N SER A 106 -4.41 25.30 13.03
CA SER A 106 -5.86 25.14 12.97
C SER A 106 -6.27 23.80 12.37
N PHE A 107 -7.48 23.35 12.70
CA PHE A 107 -8.05 22.13 12.15
C PHE A 107 -8.19 22.17 10.61
N ALA A 108 -8.46 23.34 10.03
CA ALA A 108 -8.54 23.51 8.58
C ALA A 108 -7.21 23.16 7.88
N LEU A 109 -6.07 23.54 8.46
CA LEU A 109 -4.75 23.17 7.93
C LEU A 109 -4.51 21.66 8.03
N ILE A 110 -5.00 21.00 9.08
CA ILE A 110 -4.97 19.54 9.18
C ILE A 110 -5.80 18.92 8.06
N ILE A 111 -7.02 19.41 7.78
CA ILE A 111 -7.84 18.91 6.68
C ILE A 111 -7.13 19.09 5.32
N ILE A 112 -6.52 20.25 5.06
CA ILE A 112 -5.73 20.48 3.83
C ILE A 112 -4.57 19.48 3.74
N CYS A 113 -3.82 19.29 4.83
CA CYS A 113 -2.77 18.27 4.92
C CYS A 113 -3.32 16.88 4.57
N ARG A 114 -4.47 16.48 5.11
CA ARG A 114 -5.09 15.17 4.84
C ARG A 114 -5.50 15.01 3.38
N ILE A 115 -6.04 16.05 2.75
CA ILE A 115 -6.40 16.03 1.32
C ILE A 115 -5.15 15.89 0.46
N LEU A 116 -4.10 16.70 0.71
CA LEU A 116 -2.85 16.64 -0.04
C LEU A 116 -2.15 15.28 0.14
N LEU A 117 -2.14 14.74 1.35
CA LEU A 117 -1.60 13.41 1.62
C LEU A 117 -2.38 12.33 0.84
N GLY A 118 -3.71 12.42 0.83
CA GLY A 118 -4.57 11.52 0.05
C GLY A 118 -4.27 11.59 -1.45
N ILE A 119 -4.10 12.79 -2.00
CA ILE A 119 -3.71 12.99 -3.41
C ILE A 119 -2.33 12.35 -3.68
N GLY A 120 -1.35 12.63 -2.83
CA GLY A 120 0.02 12.12 -2.99
C GLY A 120 0.10 10.60 -2.92
N GLU A 121 -0.54 9.98 -1.93
CA GLU A 121 -0.55 8.52 -1.78
C GLU A 121 -1.48 7.79 -2.78
N GLY A 122 -2.52 8.47 -3.29
CA GLY A 122 -3.62 7.87 -4.05
C GLY A 122 -3.18 7.02 -5.23
N PHE A 123 -2.20 7.51 -5.99
CA PHE A 123 -1.67 6.83 -7.17
C PHE A 123 -0.31 6.16 -6.94
N TYR A 124 0.21 6.15 -5.71
CA TYR A 124 1.48 5.52 -5.37
C TYR A 124 1.43 3.98 -5.49
N TYR A 125 0.37 3.37 -4.97
CA TYR A 125 0.16 1.91 -4.97
C TYR A 125 0.12 1.29 -6.39
N PRO A 126 -0.68 1.80 -7.35
CA PRO A 126 -0.70 1.24 -8.71
C PRO A 126 0.65 1.35 -9.42
N LEU A 127 1.41 2.41 -9.19
CA LEU A 127 2.76 2.58 -9.78
C LEU A 127 3.74 1.50 -9.31
N GLN A 128 3.64 1.02 -8.07
CA GLN A 128 4.45 -0.11 -7.61
C GLN A 128 4.19 -1.37 -8.43
N SER A 129 2.92 -1.64 -8.76
CA SER A 129 2.55 -2.79 -9.58
C SER A 129 3.08 -2.67 -11.01
N VAL A 130 3.13 -1.46 -11.56
CA VAL A 130 3.77 -1.17 -12.86
C VAL A 130 5.28 -1.45 -12.80
N PHE A 131 5.95 -1.06 -11.71
CA PHE A 131 7.37 -1.39 -11.53
C PHE A 131 7.64 -2.89 -11.52
N ILE A 132 6.85 -3.64 -10.75
CA ILE A 132 6.96 -5.11 -10.71
C ILE A 132 6.71 -5.70 -12.10
N LYS A 133 5.74 -5.17 -12.86
CA LYS A 133 5.49 -5.59 -14.23
C LYS A 133 6.73 -5.40 -15.12
N ASN A 134 7.40 -4.25 -15.03
CA ASN A 134 8.56 -3.90 -15.84
C ASN A 134 9.83 -4.68 -15.47
N TRP A 135 10.00 -5.01 -14.18
CA TRP A 135 11.26 -5.54 -13.64
C TRP A 135 11.27 -7.04 -13.35
N PHE A 136 10.12 -7.71 -13.42
CA PHE A 136 10.01 -9.14 -13.13
C PHE A 136 9.37 -9.94 -14.26
N PRO A 137 9.85 -11.17 -14.49
CA PRO A 137 9.16 -12.19 -15.27
C PRO A 137 7.76 -12.45 -14.73
N LYS A 138 6.80 -12.80 -15.60
CA LYS A 138 5.39 -13.03 -15.25
C LYS A 138 5.21 -14.00 -14.06
N GLN A 139 6.03 -15.04 -14.01
CA GLN A 139 5.98 -16.11 -13.01
C GLN A 139 6.43 -15.65 -11.61
N GLU A 140 7.31 -14.64 -11.54
CA GLU A 140 7.83 -14.09 -10.27
C GLU A 140 6.99 -12.91 -9.74
N ARG A 141 6.20 -12.23 -10.58
CA ARG A 141 5.43 -11.02 -10.23
C ARG A 141 4.53 -11.22 -9.01
N GLY A 142 3.89 -12.39 -8.85
CA GLY A 142 3.02 -12.65 -7.70
C GLY A 142 3.79 -12.62 -6.37
N ARG A 143 4.96 -13.27 -6.33
CA ARG A 143 5.84 -13.29 -5.15
C ARG A 143 6.43 -11.91 -4.87
N ALA A 144 6.85 -11.22 -5.92
CA ALA A 144 7.40 -9.88 -5.81
C ALA A 144 6.36 -8.88 -5.28
N ASN A 145 5.09 -8.99 -5.73
CA ASN A 145 3.99 -8.20 -5.18
C ASN A 145 3.71 -8.50 -3.72
N ALA A 146 3.65 -9.78 -3.34
CA ALA A 146 3.46 -10.17 -1.95
C ALA A 146 4.57 -9.60 -1.05
N ALA A 147 5.82 -9.59 -1.50
CA ALA A 147 6.97 -9.16 -0.72
C ALA A 147 6.90 -7.67 -0.31
N TRP A 148 6.55 -6.76 -1.22
CA TRP A 148 6.40 -5.35 -0.85
C TRP A 148 5.09 -5.09 -0.10
N ILE A 149 3.99 -5.77 -0.44
CA ILE A 149 2.68 -5.61 0.22
C ILE A 149 2.74 -5.92 1.72
N VAL A 150 3.64 -6.80 2.17
CA VAL A 150 3.83 -7.09 3.60
C VAL A 150 4.11 -5.81 4.41
N GLY A 151 4.71 -4.78 3.80
CA GLY A 151 4.94 -3.47 4.44
C GLY A 151 3.66 -2.83 5.00
N GLN A 152 2.50 -3.08 4.37
CA GLN A 152 1.18 -2.64 4.85
C GLN A 152 0.83 -3.18 6.25
N SER A 153 1.27 -4.40 6.58
CA SER A 153 1.03 -5.01 7.90
C SER A 153 2.13 -4.66 8.89
N VAL A 154 3.38 -4.59 8.42
CA VAL A 154 4.55 -4.33 9.29
C VAL A 154 4.54 -2.89 9.80
N ALA A 155 4.12 -1.93 8.97
CA ALA A 155 4.05 -0.52 9.35
C ALA A 155 3.19 -0.28 10.60
N PRO A 156 1.88 -0.58 10.65
CA PRO A 156 1.06 -0.37 11.83
C PRO A 156 1.48 -1.21 13.04
N ALA A 157 2.05 -2.41 12.83
CA ALA A 157 2.59 -3.22 13.92
C ALA A 157 3.73 -2.51 14.68
N ILE A 158 4.58 -1.77 13.97
CA ILE A 158 5.71 -1.03 14.57
C ILE A 158 5.29 0.39 14.96
N ALA A 159 4.52 1.06 14.11
CA ALA A 159 4.18 2.48 14.23
C ALA A 159 3.28 2.78 15.42
N MET A 160 2.32 1.89 15.73
CA MET A 160 1.38 2.12 16.83
C MET A 160 2.09 2.34 18.18
N PRO A 161 2.95 1.43 18.67
CA PRO A 161 3.68 1.65 19.92
C PRO A 161 4.74 2.76 19.79
N PHE A 162 5.43 2.82 18.65
CA PHE A 162 6.49 3.80 18.43
C PHE A 162 5.96 5.25 18.43
N PHE A 163 4.90 5.55 17.67
CA PHE A 163 4.30 6.89 17.64
C PHE A 163 3.61 7.24 18.94
N THR A 164 3.02 6.27 19.63
CA THR A 164 2.49 6.49 20.99
C THR A 164 3.61 6.97 21.92
N TRP A 165 4.74 6.27 21.96
CA TRP A 165 5.91 6.69 22.75
C TRP A 165 6.47 8.04 22.30
N TRP A 166 6.65 8.25 20.99
CA TRP A 166 7.20 9.46 20.42
C TRP A 166 6.33 10.69 20.70
N ILE A 167 5.03 10.61 20.41
CA ILE A 167 4.07 11.68 20.67
C ILE A 167 3.99 11.98 22.17
N GLY A 168 4.05 10.95 23.02
CA GLY A 168 4.02 11.11 24.48
C GLY A 168 5.23 11.86 25.05
N THR A 169 6.38 11.83 24.37
CA THR A 169 7.65 12.42 24.85
C THR A 169 8.04 13.70 24.12
N HIS A 170 7.77 13.80 22.82
CA HIS A 170 8.19 14.90 21.94
C HIS A 170 7.00 15.72 21.40
N GLY A 171 5.77 15.38 21.79
CA GLY A 171 4.55 16.07 21.35
C GLY A 171 4.12 15.72 19.92
N TRP A 172 2.87 16.03 19.60
CA TRP A 172 2.24 15.61 18.34
C TRP A 172 2.85 16.27 17.09
N ARG A 173 3.32 17.53 17.19
CA ARG A 173 3.92 18.26 16.06
C ARG A 173 5.19 17.58 15.55
N SER A 174 6.03 17.11 16.46
CA SER A 174 7.28 16.44 16.11
C SER A 174 7.02 15.17 15.29
N ASN A 175 5.90 14.48 15.50
CA ASN A 175 5.56 13.26 14.76
C ASN A 175 5.29 13.54 13.28
N PHE A 176 4.72 14.70 12.93
CA PHE A 176 4.57 15.12 11.53
C PHE A 176 5.92 15.36 10.86
N PHE A 177 6.85 16.05 11.53
CA PHE A 177 8.20 16.27 11.01
C PHE A 177 9.00 14.97 10.91
N LEU A 178 8.81 14.05 11.86
CA LEU A 178 9.38 12.71 11.81
C LEU A 178 8.89 11.94 10.58
N CYS A 179 7.57 11.87 10.36
CA CYS A 179 6.98 11.27 9.16
C CYS A 179 7.53 11.92 7.87
N ALA A 180 7.61 13.25 7.82
CA ALA A 180 8.14 13.96 6.66
C ALA A 180 9.60 13.60 6.39
N ALA A 181 10.44 13.54 7.43
CA ALA A 181 11.84 13.13 7.32
C ALA A 181 11.98 11.68 6.84
N LEU A 182 11.15 10.76 7.37
CA LEU A 182 11.11 9.37 6.91
C LEU A 182 10.69 9.29 5.43
N GLY A 183 9.76 10.12 4.98
CA GLY A 183 9.35 10.25 3.58
C GLY A 183 10.49 10.53 2.60
N LEU A 184 11.57 11.19 3.05
CA LEU A 184 12.75 11.46 2.21
C LEU A 184 13.56 10.20 1.89
N ILE A 185 13.46 9.15 2.71
CA ILE A 185 14.17 7.87 2.50
C ILE A 185 13.77 7.21 1.18
N PRO A 186 12.47 6.89 0.92
CA PRO A 186 12.06 6.27 -0.33
C PRO A 186 12.27 7.22 -1.52
N LEU A 187 12.18 8.54 -1.32
CA LEU A 187 12.49 9.51 -2.37
C LEU A 187 13.95 9.37 -2.83
N TRP A 188 14.88 9.34 -1.87
CA TRP A 188 16.30 9.17 -2.14
C TRP A 188 16.60 7.79 -2.76
N LEU A 189 15.98 6.73 -2.24
CA LEU A 189 16.15 5.37 -2.77
C LEU A 189 15.70 5.26 -4.23
N LEU A 190 14.52 5.80 -4.56
CA LEU A 190 14.01 5.81 -5.93
C LEU A 190 14.90 6.62 -6.86
N TRP A 191 15.37 7.78 -6.41
CA TRP A 191 16.26 8.63 -7.20
C TRP A 191 17.60 7.96 -7.49
N ARG A 192 18.19 7.29 -6.48
CA ARG A 192 19.56 6.77 -6.55
C ARG A 192 19.68 5.36 -7.13
N TYR A 193 18.69 4.49 -6.89
CA TYR A 193 18.81 3.05 -7.13
C TYR A 193 17.75 2.47 -8.09
N VAL A 194 16.75 3.24 -8.50
CA VAL A 194 15.65 2.73 -9.34
C VAL A 194 15.66 3.40 -10.71
N ALA A 195 15.38 2.62 -11.75
CA ALA A 195 15.14 3.09 -13.12
C ALA A 195 13.80 2.54 -13.62
N ASP A 196 13.11 3.23 -14.54
CA ASP A 196 11.76 2.85 -14.99
C ASP A 196 11.74 1.48 -15.66
N LYS A 197 12.80 1.20 -16.44
CA LYS A 197 12.99 -0.06 -17.15
C LYS A 197 14.35 -0.68 -16.81
N PRO A 198 14.46 -2.02 -16.83
CA PRO A 198 15.72 -2.71 -16.58
C PRO A 198 16.81 -2.29 -17.58
N GLU A 199 16.51 -2.01 -18.85
CA GLU A 199 17.53 -1.59 -19.83
C GLU A 199 18.21 -0.25 -19.47
N GLN A 200 17.51 0.61 -18.74
CA GLN A 200 18.00 1.95 -18.38
C GLN A 200 18.90 1.92 -17.14
N HIS A 201 18.99 0.76 -16.48
CA HIS A 201 19.69 0.65 -15.21
C HIS A 201 21.18 0.40 -15.42
N LYS A 202 22.01 1.39 -15.04
CA LYS A 202 23.46 1.43 -15.30
C LYS A 202 24.26 0.20 -14.84
N SER A 203 23.78 -0.52 -13.82
CA SER A 203 24.49 -1.66 -13.23
C SER A 203 23.73 -3.00 -13.33
N ILE A 204 22.80 -3.13 -14.28
CA ILE A 204 22.13 -4.43 -14.51
C ILE A 204 23.08 -5.35 -15.29
N SER A 205 23.16 -6.62 -14.90
CA SER A 205 23.90 -7.62 -15.67
C SER A 205 23.13 -8.01 -16.93
N GLU A 206 23.81 -8.26 -18.04
CA GLU A 206 23.19 -8.73 -19.29
C GLU A 206 22.37 -10.01 -19.10
N GLN A 207 22.84 -10.92 -18.23
CA GLN A 207 22.14 -12.16 -17.88
C GLN A 207 20.79 -11.90 -17.18
N GLU A 208 20.75 -10.97 -16.22
CA GLU A 208 19.49 -10.57 -15.55
C GLU A 208 18.53 -9.90 -16.53
N LEU A 209 19.05 -9.06 -17.42
CA LEU A 209 18.24 -8.41 -18.45
C LEU A 209 17.63 -9.43 -19.42
N ALA A 210 18.43 -10.38 -19.91
CA ALA A 210 17.97 -11.46 -20.78
C ALA A 210 16.91 -12.33 -20.09
N TYR A 211 17.11 -12.66 -18.82
CA TYR A 211 16.14 -13.40 -18.01
C TYR A 211 14.79 -12.67 -17.87
N ILE A 212 14.82 -11.37 -17.60
CA ILE A 212 13.60 -10.55 -17.50
C ILE A 212 12.86 -10.51 -18.84
N LYS A 213 13.58 -10.23 -19.94
CA LYS A 213 12.99 -10.14 -21.29
C LYS A 213 12.37 -11.45 -21.75
N ALA A 214 13.08 -12.57 -21.60
CA ALA A 214 12.58 -13.90 -21.96
C ALA A 214 11.28 -14.25 -21.20
N GLY A 215 11.14 -13.79 -19.96
CA GLY A 215 9.93 -13.96 -19.15
C GLY A 215 8.78 -13.00 -19.47
N GLN A 216 9.01 -11.99 -20.31
CA GLN A 216 8.05 -10.96 -20.73
C GLN A 216 7.57 -11.14 -22.17
N GLU A 217 8.40 -11.68 -23.08
CA GLU A 217 8.07 -11.90 -24.49
C GLU A 217 6.81 -12.75 -24.71
N THR A 218 6.45 -13.60 -23.75
CA THR A 218 5.19 -14.37 -23.78
C THR A 218 3.92 -13.49 -23.69
N GLU A 219 4.03 -12.19 -23.37
CA GLU A 219 2.91 -11.23 -23.30
C GLU A 219 2.84 -10.27 -24.50
N SER A 220 3.92 -10.13 -25.28
CA SER A 220 3.98 -9.16 -26.39
C SER A 220 3.16 -9.56 -27.62
N ALA A 221 2.69 -10.81 -27.68
CA ALA A 221 1.79 -11.29 -28.71
C ALA A 221 0.31 -11.07 -28.33
N GLY A 222 -0.26 -9.92 -28.72
CA GLY A 222 -1.71 -9.75 -28.86
C GLY A 222 -2.40 -8.79 -27.88
N ASN A 223 -2.80 -7.61 -28.35
CA ASN A 223 -4.18 -7.29 -28.75
C ASN A 223 -4.39 -5.77 -28.79
N SER A 224 -4.52 -5.25 -30.01
CA SER A 224 -5.02 -3.89 -30.31
C SER A 224 -6.55 -3.82 -30.20
N GLU A 225 -7.12 -4.42 -29.15
CA GLU A 225 -8.56 -4.33 -28.92
C GLU A 225 -8.92 -2.99 -28.27
N SER A 226 -10.03 -2.39 -28.70
CA SER A 226 -10.60 -1.19 -28.08
C SER A 226 -10.79 -1.39 -26.56
N PHE A 227 -10.47 -0.38 -25.75
CA PHE A 227 -10.58 -0.41 -24.29
C PHE A 227 -11.92 -0.96 -23.80
N MET A 228 -13.01 -0.55 -24.46
CA MET A 228 -14.37 -0.96 -24.09
C MET A 228 -14.62 -2.46 -24.29
N LEU A 229 -14.00 -3.07 -25.30
CA LEU A 229 -14.11 -4.51 -25.55
C LEU A 229 -13.39 -5.33 -24.48
N ARG A 230 -12.37 -4.78 -23.83
CA ARG A 230 -11.66 -5.42 -22.71
C ARG A 230 -12.40 -5.26 -21.38
N VAL A 231 -13.05 -4.11 -21.16
CA VAL A 231 -13.74 -3.80 -19.90
C VAL A 231 -15.11 -4.47 -19.82
N LYS A 232 -15.86 -4.52 -20.94
CA LYS A 232 -17.23 -5.06 -20.98
C LYS A 232 -17.36 -6.46 -20.34
N PRO A 233 -16.51 -7.46 -20.67
CA PRO A 233 -16.60 -8.79 -20.06
C PRO A 233 -16.30 -8.81 -18.55
N VAL A 234 -15.53 -7.84 -18.04
CA VAL A 234 -15.21 -7.73 -16.61
C VAL A 234 -16.40 -7.17 -15.86
N ILE A 235 -17.00 -6.08 -16.35
CA ILE A 235 -18.12 -5.40 -15.68
C ILE A 235 -19.44 -6.17 -15.78
N THR A 236 -19.63 -7.04 -16.78
CA THR A 236 -20.84 -7.87 -16.89
C THR A 236 -20.74 -9.19 -16.11
N ASN A 237 -19.56 -9.52 -15.58
CA ASN A 237 -19.34 -10.79 -14.88
C ASN A 237 -19.77 -10.69 -13.41
N TYR A 238 -20.78 -11.47 -13.00
CA TYR A 238 -21.24 -11.48 -11.61
C TYR A 238 -20.15 -11.91 -10.61
N SER A 239 -19.26 -12.83 -11.00
CA SER A 239 -18.17 -13.29 -10.14
C SER A 239 -17.17 -12.18 -9.83
N TYR A 240 -16.98 -11.25 -10.77
CA TYR A 240 -16.18 -10.05 -10.53
C TYR A 240 -16.81 -9.18 -9.44
N TRP A 241 -18.12 -8.92 -9.52
CA TRP A 241 -18.82 -8.13 -8.50
C TRP A 241 -18.89 -8.81 -7.13
N LEU A 242 -18.98 -10.13 -7.07
CA LEU A 242 -18.84 -10.87 -5.80
C LEU A 242 -17.44 -10.67 -5.18
N LEU A 243 -16.38 -10.70 -5.99
CA LEU A 243 -15.03 -10.40 -5.52
C LEU A 243 -14.87 -8.94 -5.09
N VAL A 244 -15.50 -8.00 -5.81
CA VAL A 244 -15.52 -6.58 -5.43
C VAL A 244 -16.23 -6.39 -4.09
N LEU A 245 -17.40 -6.99 -3.89
CA LEU A 245 -18.14 -6.90 -2.63
C LEU A 245 -17.35 -7.52 -1.47
N TRP A 246 -16.77 -8.70 -1.67
CA TRP A 246 -15.90 -9.34 -0.69
C TRP A 246 -14.72 -8.43 -0.32
N TYR A 247 -14.04 -7.86 -1.31
CA TYR A 247 -12.90 -6.98 -1.09
C TYR A 247 -13.31 -5.67 -0.40
N LEU A 248 -14.48 -5.12 -0.74
CA LEU A 248 -15.04 -3.94 -0.09
C LEU A 248 -15.26 -4.21 1.41
N CYS A 249 -15.90 -5.32 1.77
CA CYS A 249 -16.09 -5.71 3.17
C CYS A 249 -14.74 -5.86 3.90
N LEU A 250 -13.76 -6.48 3.25
CA LEU A 250 -12.41 -6.62 3.80
C LEU A 250 -11.74 -5.25 4.03
N GLN A 251 -11.89 -4.32 3.09
CA GLN A 251 -11.36 -2.96 3.20
C GLN A 251 -12.06 -2.16 4.30
N CYS A 252 -13.38 -2.28 4.46
CA CYS A 252 -14.11 -1.64 5.56
C CYS A 252 -13.59 -2.10 6.92
N LEU A 253 -13.37 -3.41 7.10
CA LEU A 253 -12.77 -3.94 8.34
C LEU A 253 -11.35 -3.44 8.55
N TYR A 254 -10.51 -3.50 7.52
CA TYR A 254 -9.11 -3.08 7.60
C TYR A 254 -8.99 -1.60 7.95
N TRP A 255 -9.69 -0.74 7.22
CA TRP A 255 -9.66 0.71 7.44
C TRP A 255 -10.33 1.11 8.75
N GLY A 256 -11.41 0.43 9.15
CA GLY A 256 -12.03 0.63 10.46
C GLY A 256 -11.05 0.35 11.60
N MET A 257 -10.33 -0.78 11.55
CA MET A 257 -9.31 -1.12 12.54
C MET A 257 -8.14 -0.12 12.54
N ILE A 258 -7.52 0.17 11.39
CA ILE A 258 -6.33 1.03 11.37
C ILE A 258 -6.61 2.47 11.78
N THR A 259 -7.84 2.98 11.59
CA THR A 259 -8.18 4.38 11.88
C THR A 259 -8.76 4.59 13.27
N TRP A 260 -9.68 3.72 13.71
CA TRP A 260 -10.44 3.92 14.94
C TRP A 260 -9.97 3.07 16.13
N LEU A 261 -9.16 2.03 15.93
CA LEU A 261 -8.77 1.14 17.02
C LEU A 261 -8.05 1.87 18.19
N PRO A 262 -7.09 2.79 17.95
CA PRO A 262 -6.46 3.54 19.03
C PRO A 262 -7.46 4.38 19.83
N THR A 263 -8.30 5.17 19.15
CA THR A 263 -9.34 5.99 19.80
C THR A 263 -10.34 5.12 20.57
N TYR A 264 -10.73 3.96 20.03
CA TYR A 264 -11.61 3.02 20.74
C TYR A 264 -10.96 2.48 22.02
N LEU A 265 -9.70 2.03 21.96
CA LEU A 265 -8.99 1.50 23.12
C LEU A 265 -8.80 2.57 24.21
N LYS A 266 -8.45 3.80 23.82
CA LYS A 266 -8.24 4.88 24.78
C LYS A 266 -9.56 5.45 25.32
N SER A 267 -10.41 5.96 24.44
CA SER A 267 -11.61 6.73 24.83
C SER A 267 -12.78 5.86 25.27
N ALA A 268 -13.00 4.70 24.64
CA ALA A 268 -14.15 3.84 24.96
C ALA A 268 -13.80 2.72 25.96
N ARG A 269 -12.56 2.22 25.95
CA ARG A 269 -12.11 1.15 26.85
C ARG A 269 -11.27 1.63 28.02
N GLY A 270 -10.85 2.89 28.05
CA GLY A 270 -10.13 3.49 29.16
C GLY A 270 -8.69 2.99 29.34
N PHE A 271 -8.10 2.38 28.32
CA PHE A 271 -6.69 1.99 28.37
C PHE A 271 -5.78 3.23 28.43
N SER A 272 -4.68 3.12 29.15
CA SER A 272 -3.67 4.18 29.19
C SER A 272 -3.08 4.44 27.80
N TRP A 273 -2.43 5.60 27.64
CA TRP A 273 -1.76 5.97 26.39
C TRP A 273 -0.77 4.89 25.92
N ALA A 274 0.07 4.37 26.82
CA ALA A 274 1.04 3.34 26.49
C ALA A 274 0.39 1.99 26.12
N GLU A 275 -0.61 1.55 26.87
CA GLU A 275 -1.35 0.30 26.59
C GLU A 275 -2.07 0.37 25.24
N MET A 276 -2.67 1.52 24.90
CA MET A 276 -3.31 1.75 23.61
C MET A 276 -2.34 1.50 22.45
N GLY A 277 -1.10 2.00 22.55
CA GLY A 277 -0.08 1.80 21.50
C GLY A 277 0.27 0.33 21.29
N TRP A 278 0.48 -0.42 22.36
CA TRP A 278 0.78 -1.85 22.28
C TRP A 278 -0.42 -2.67 21.80
N LEU A 279 -1.60 -2.47 22.38
CA LEU A 279 -2.81 -3.21 22.05
C LEU A 279 -3.28 -2.93 20.61
N ALA A 280 -3.19 -1.69 20.13
CA ALA A 280 -3.53 -1.34 18.76
C ALA A 280 -2.63 -2.01 17.71
N SER A 281 -1.41 -2.40 18.08
CA SER A 281 -0.47 -3.08 17.19
C SER A 281 -0.78 -4.57 16.99
N LEU A 282 -1.41 -5.21 17.97
CA LEU A 282 -1.58 -6.67 18.03
C LEU A 282 -2.31 -7.24 16.80
N PRO A 283 -3.42 -6.67 16.30
CA PRO A 283 -4.08 -7.21 15.11
C PRO A 283 -3.15 -7.22 13.88
N PHE A 284 -2.27 -6.24 13.77
CA PHE A 284 -1.32 -6.13 12.66
C PHE A 284 -0.16 -7.11 12.81
N VAL A 285 0.37 -7.29 14.02
CA VAL A 285 1.36 -8.34 14.33
C VAL A 285 0.80 -9.72 14.00
N LEU A 286 -0.40 -10.03 14.49
CA LEU A 286 -1.10 -11.28 14.20
C LEU A 286 -1.37 -11.44 12.69
N SER A 287 -1.68 -10.35 11.97
CA SER A 287 -1.87 -10.39 10.53
C SER A 287 -0.63 -10.82 9.75
N ILE A 288 0.59 -10.50 10.23
CA ILE A 288 1.85 -10.90 9.59
C ILE A 288 1.99 -12.43 9.65
N PHE A 289 1.82 -13.00 10.84
CA PHE A 289 1.91 -14.44 11.05
C PHE A 289 0.77 -15.19 10.34
N ALA A 290 -0.45 -14.66 10.40
CA ALA A 290 -1.61 -15.25 9.72
C ALA A 290 -1.42 -15.26 8.19
N LYS A 291 -0.90 -14.17 7.60
CA LYS A 291 -0.60 -14.11 6.16
C LYS A 291 0.49 -15.12 5.77
N ALA A 292 1.56 -15.23 6.57
CA ALA A 292 2.62 -16.21 6.32
C ALA A 292 2.10 -17.65 6.41
N ALA A 293 1.33 -17.97 7.45
CA ALA A 293 0.72 -19.29 7.64
C ALA A 293 -0.29 -19.62 6.52
N ALA A 294 -1.12 -18.66 6.13
CA ALA A 294 -2.06 -18.82 5.02
C ALA A 294 -1.35 -19.09 3.69
N GLY A 295 -0.21 -18.41 3.43
CA GLY A 295 0.62 -18.68 2.26
C GLY A 295 1.10 -20.13 2.20
N VAL A 296 1.69 -20.62 3.30
CA VAL A 296 2.14 -22.02 3.43
C VAL A 296 0.97 -23.00 3.27
N PHE A 297 -0.18 -22.68 3.86
CA PHE A 297 -1.38 -23.51 3.79
C PHE A 297 -1.94 -23.61 2.37
N VAL A 298 -2.02 -22.49 1.65
CA VAL A 298 -2.47 -22.44 0.25
C VAL A 298 -1.51 -23.20 -0.66
N ASP A 299 -0.19 -23.08 -0.43
CA ASP A 299 0.81 -23.82 -1.19
C ASP A 299 0.70 -25.34 -0.95
N LYS A 300 0.45 -25.77 0.30
CA LYS A 300 0.24 -27.19 0.66
C LYS A 300 -1.03 -27.80 0.07
N ILE A 301 -2.13 -27.04 0.00
CA ILE A 301 -3.41 -27.50 -0.58
C ILE A 301 -3.36 -27.50 -2.11
N GLY A 302 -2.49 -26.67 -2.69
CA GLY A 302 -2.37 -26.46 -4.13
C GLY A 302 -3.57 -25.72 -4.74
N ARG A 303 -3.37 -25.12 -5.92
CA ARG A 303 -4.41 -24.41 -6.70
C ARG A 303 -5.61 -25.28 -7.12
N SER A 304 -5.57 -26.58 -6.84
CA SER A 304 -6.53 -27.58 -7.29
C SER A 304 -7.85 -27.60 -6.51
N ALA A 305 -7.92 -27.05 -5.29
CA ALA A 305 -9.16 -27.11 -4.50
C ALA A 305 -10.28 -26.21 -5.07
N LEU A 306 -9.95 -24.99 -5.51
CA LEU A 306 -10.90 -24.05 -6.13
C LEU A 306 -11.35 -24.52 -7.52
N PHE A 307 -10.46 -25.12 -8.32
CA PHE A 307 -10.82 -25.71 -9.61
C PHE A 307 -11.65 -26.99 -9.47
N ARG A 308 -11.38 -27.82 -8.44
CA ARG A 308 -12.20 -29.00 -8.14
C ARG A 308 -13.63 -28.62 -7.75
N TRP A 309 -13.83 -27.56 -6.97
CA TRP A 309 -15.16 -27.04 -6.64
C TRP A 309 -15.95 -26.59 -7.87
N ARG A 310 -15.29 -25.88 -8.80
CA ARG A 310 -15.91 -25.45 -10.06
C ARG A 310 -16.26 -26.66 -10.95
N GLN A 311 -15.40 -27.66 -11.04
CA GLN A 311 -15.68 -28.93 -11.73
C GLN A 311 -16.81 -29.73 -11.08
N TYR A 312 -16.95 -29.67 -9.75
CA TYR A 312 -18.06 -30.29 -9.02
C TYR A 312 -19.40 -29.61 -9.31
N LEU A 313 -19.44 -28.27 -9.34
CA LEU A 313 -20.64 -27.50 -9.68
C LEU A 313 -21.07 -27.68 -11.14
N PHE A 314 -20.12 -27.71 -12.08
CA PHE A 314 -20.43 -27.99 -13.49
C PHE A 314 -20.88 -29.44 -13.75
N ARG A 315 -20.39 -30.41 -12.97
CA ARG A 315 -20.89 -31.81 -13.05
C ARG A 315 -22.32 -31.97 -12.54
N TYR A 316 -22.79 -31.08 -11.66
CA TYR A 316 -24.16 -31.11 -11.15
C TYR A 316 -25.16 -30.49 -12.13
N HIS A 317 -24.73 -29.51 -12.94
CA HIS A 317 -25.60 -28.83 -13.91
C HIS A 317 -25.78 -29.58 -15.25
N ASN A 318 -24.89 -30.53 -15.57
CA ASN A 318 -24.98 -31.40 -16.76
C ASN A 318 -25.65 -32.76 -16.46
N ARG A 319 -26.33 -32.92 -15.32
CA ARG A 319 -27.02 -34.16 -14.91
C ARG A 319 -28.52 -33.98 -14.68
N THR A 320 -29.09 -32.86 -15.10
CA THR A 320 -30.52 -32.57 -15.16
C THR A 320 -30.85 -32.12 -16.56
#